data_AF-A0A533SNX0-F1
#
_entry.id   AF-A0A533SNX0-F1
#
_cell.length_a   1.000
_cell.length_b   1.000
_cell.length_c   1.000
_cell.angle_alpha   90.00
_cell.angle_beta   90.00
_cell.angle_gamma   90.00
#
_symmetry.space_group_name_H-M   'P 1'
#
loop_
_entity.id
_entity.type
_entity.pdbx_description
1 polymer ?
#
loop_
_entity_poly.entity_id
_entity_poly.type
_entity_poly.pdbx_seq_one_letter_code
_entity_poly.pdbx_strand_id
1 'polypeptide(L)'
;GNNNGSAFGGLSANNLFYNEAGALAMFITRFWTILLTLALAGSLAEKKKVPTGAGTLPTSSPLFIGWLILVVLVVGALNFLPALALGPVIEHLMMAGV
;
A
#
# COMPACT_ATOMS: atom_id res chain seq x y z
N GLY A 1 -4.28 -2.86 -6.85
CA GLY A 1 -3.11 -3.72 -7.17
C GLY A 1 -1.84 -2.99 -6.83
N ASN A 2 -0.76 -3.70 -6.51
CA ASN A 2 0.52 -3.12 -6.08
C ASN A 2 1.63 -3.19 -7.15
N ASN A 3 1.30 -3.64 -8.37
CA ASN A 3 2.27 -3.87 -9.45
C ASN A 3 3.46 -4.77 -9.03
N ASN A 4 3.25 -5.75 -8.13
CA ASN A 4 4.27 -6.68 -7.64
C ASN A 4 4.62 -7.76 -8.68
N GLY A 5 3.61 -8.42 -9.24
CA GLY A 5 3.78 -9.48 -10.24
C GLY A 5 3.82 -10.90 -9.67
N SER A 6 3.82 -11.07 -8.35
CA SER A 6 3.64 -12.39 -7.72
C SER A 6 2.23 -12.97 -7.95
N ALA A 7 2.16 -14.30 -8.02
CA ALA A 7 0.90 -15.06 -8.10
C ALA A 7 1.04 -16.39 -7.36
N PHE A 8 -0.05 -16.90 -6.77
CA PHE A 8 -0.07 -18.23 -6.13
C PHE A 8 0.01 -19.40 -7.14
N GLY A 9 -0.17 -19.15 -8.44
CA GLY A 9 -0.06 -20.16 -9.49
C GLY A 9 -1.24 -21.13 -9.63
N GLY A 10 -2.14 -21.22 -8.63
CA GLY A 10 -3.34 -22.06 -8.71
C GLY A 10 -4.50 -21.48 -9.53
N LEU A 11 -4.50 -20.17 -9.80
CA LEU A 11 -5.53 -19.51 -10.60
C LEU A 11 -5.19 -19.56 -12.10
N SER A 12 -6.06 -20.17 -12.91
CA SER A 12 -5.96 -20.13 -14.38
C SER A 12 -6.39 -18.76 -14.92
N ALA A 13 -5.45 -17.81 -14.92
CA ALA A 13 -5.71 -16.42 -15.27
C ALA A 13 -5.65 -16.12 -16.79
N ASN A 14 -5.32 -17.10 -17.64
CA ASN A 14 -5.22 -16.87 -19.08
C ASN A 14 -6.59 -16.95 -19.78
N ASN A 15 -7.47 -15.99 -19.45
CA ASN A 15 -8.71 -15.75 -20.15
C ASN A 15 -8.95 -14.24 -20.28
N LEU A 16 -9.91 -13.87 -21.12
CA LEU A 16 -10.16 -12.48 -21.46
C LEU A 16 -10.43 -11.62 -20.23
N PHE A 17 -11.27 -12.10 -19.31
CA PHE A 17 -11.64 -11.37 -18.10
C PHE A 17 -10.43 -11.03 -17.22
N TYR A 18 -9.62 -12.03 -16.83
CA TYR A 18 -8.48 -11.79 -15.95
C TYR A 18 -7.37 -10.99 -16.64
N ASN A 19 -7.15 -11.19 -17.93
CA ASN A 19 -6.18 -10.43 -18.71
C ASN A 19 -6.55 -8.94 -18.75
N GLU A 20 -7.81 -8.60 -19.08
CA GLU A 20 -8.26 -7.21 -19.17
C GLU A 20 -8.37 -6.55 -17.80
N ALA A 21 -9.00 -7.21 -16.83
CA ALA A 21 -9.15 -6.66 -15.48
C ALA A 21 -7.79 -6.47 -14.80
N GLY A 22 -6.87 -7.44 -14.97
CA GLY A 22 -5.50 -7.36 -14.48
C GLY A 22 -4.70 -6.25 -15.14
N ALA A 23 -4.77 -6.14 -16.48
CA ALA A 23 -4.11 -5.08 -17.23
C ALA A 23 -4.60 -3.69 -16.80
N LEU A 24 -5.93 -3.51 -16.67
CA LEU A 24 -6.52 -2.25 -16.22
C LEU A 24 -6.10 -1.92 -14.79
N ALA A 25 -6.17 -2.90 -13.87
CA ALA A 25 -5.74 -2.71 -12.49
C ALA A 25 -4.27 -2.29 -12.41
N MET A 26 -3.38 -2.94 -13.19
CA MET A 26 -1.97 -2.58 -13.24
C MET A 26 -1.72 -1.19 -13.84
N PHE A 27 -2.41 -0.87 -14.94
CA PHE A 27 -2.27 0.41 -15.64
C PHE A 27 -2.66 1.57 -14.71
N ILE A 28 -3.85 1.49 -14.11
CA ILE A 28 -4.35 2.53 -13.20
C ILE A 28 -3.40 2.67 -12.01
N THR A 29 -3.05 1.59 -11.32
CA THR A 29 -2.24 1.70 -10.10
C THR A 29 -0.83 2.21 -10.38
N ARG A 30 -0.26 1.90 -11.55
CA ARG A 30 1.07 2.37 -11.95
C ARG A 30 1.04 3.86 -12.31
N PHE A 31 0.24 4.24 -13.30
CA PHE A 31 0.33 5.57 -13.87
C PHE A 31 -0.41 6.62 -13.04
N TRP A 32 -1.52 6.26 -12.41
CA TRP A 32 -2.23 7.20 -11.52
C TRP A 32 -1.35 7.60 -10.33
N THR A 33 -0.69 6.63 -9.70
CA THR A 33 0.23 6.90 -8.57
C THR A 33 1.41 7.77 -9.01
N ILE A 34 1.99 7.51 -10.19
CA ILE A 34 3.06 8.34 -10.76
C ILE A 34 2.58 9.78 -10.98
N LEU A 35 1.43 9.97 -11.62
CA LEU A 35 0.88 11.30 -11.89
C LEU A 35 0.64 12.10 -10.61
N LEU A 36 0.02 11.49 -9.60
CA LEU A 36 -0.20 12.14 -8.30
C LEU A 36 1.11 12.46 -7.58
N THR A 37 2.10 11.58 -7.66
CA THR A 37 3.42 11.79 -7.04
C THR A 37 4.18 12.93 -7.71
N LEU A 38 4.12 13.03 -9.04
CA LEU A 38 4.72 14.14 -9.80
C LEU A 38 4.01 15.47 -9.50
N ALA A 39 2.68 15.48 -9.40
CA ALA A 39 1.93 16.67 -9.01
C ALA A 39 2.31 17.14 -7.59
N LEU A 40 2.45 16.20 -6.65
CA LEU A 40 2.96 16.49 -5.30
C LEU A 40 4.38 17.04 -5.33
N ALA A 41 5.28 16.45 -6.14
CA ALA A 41 6.65 16.93 -6.29
C ALA A 41 6.72 18.36 -6.84
N GLY A 42 5.91 18.69 -7.86
CA GLY A 42 5.80 20.06 -8.39
C GLY A 42 5.35 21.06 -7.32
N SER A 43 4.29 20.72 -6.58
CA SER A 43 3.78 21.54 -5.47
C SER A 43 4.80 21.74 -4.34
N LEU A 44 5.62 20.73 -4.05
CA LEU A 44 6.69 20.83 -3.05
C LEU A 44 7.90 21.64 -3.55
N ALA A 45 8.22 21.57 -4.85
CA ALA A 45 9.35 22.29 -5.44
C ALA A 45 9.19 23.82 -5.36
N GLU A 46 7.95 24.32 -5.38
CA GLU A 46 7.64 25.74 -5.22
C GLU A 46 7.76 26.22 -3.76
N LYS A 47 7.81 25.31 -2.78
CA LYS A 47 7.85 25.65 -1.35
C LYS A 47 9.28 25.92 -0.89
N LYS A 48 9.46 26.98 -0.12
CA LYS A 48 10.74 27.28 0.56
C LYS A 48 10.91 26.37 1.76
N LYS A 49 12.11 25.82 1.94
CA LYS A 49 12.49 25.09 3.16
C LYS A 49 12.58 26.07 4.34
N VAL A 50 11.91 25.75 5.45
CA VAL A 50 11.91 26.55 6.68
C VAL A 50 12.96 26.00 7.66
N PRO A 51 13.73 26.86 8.37
CA PRO A 51 14.64 26.42 9.42
C PRO A 51 13.93 25.68 10.55
N THR A 52 14.64 24.80 11.24
CA THR A 52 14.12 24.07 12.40
C THR A 52 13.86 25.00 13.58
N GLY A 53 12.75 24.82 14.28
CA GLY A 53 12.40 25.59 15.48
C GLY A 53 11.75 24.72 16.56
N ALA A 54 11.24 25.35 17.62
CA ALA A 54 10.67 24.64 18.78
C ALA A 54 9.50 23.70 18.44
N GLY A 55 8.77 23.97 17.35
CA GLY A 55 7.67 23.12 16.87
C GLY A 55 8.07 22.04 15.86
N THR A 56 9.35 21.87 15.53
CA THR A 56 9.79 20.89 14.53
C THR A 56 10.01 19.51 15.16
N LEU A 57 9.32 18.48 14.63
CA LEU A 57 9.50 17.09 15.05
C LEU A 57 10.70 16.44 14.33
N PRO A 58 11.67 15.81 15.03
CA PRO A 58 12.77 15.09 14.39
C PRO A 58 12.30 13.80 13.67
N THR A 59 12.36 13.77 12.34
CA THR A 59 11.90 12.64 11.50
C THR A 59 12.87 11.47 11.40
N SER A 60 14.02 11.54 12.09
CA SER A 60 15.01 10.45 12.17
C SER A 60 15.13 9.86 13.57
N SER A 61 14.22 10.23 14.47
CA SER A 61 14.20 9.73 15.86
C SER A 61 13.52 8.36 15.95
N PRO A 62 13.82 7.54 16.98
CA PRO A 62 13.10 6.31 17.25
C PRO A 62 11.58 6.51 17.37
N LEU A 63 11.16 7.65 17.92
CA LEU A 63 9.75 8.01 18.03
C LEU A 63 9.08 8.12 16.65
N PHE A 64 9.71 8.86 15.71
CA PHE A 64 9.14 9.01 14.38
C PHE A 64 9.15 7.70 13.59
N ILE A 65 10.19 6.87 13.75
CA ILE A 65 10.25 5.54 13.14
C ILE A 65 9.09 4.67 13.62
N GLY A 66 8.87 4.59 14.94
CA GLY A 66 7.75 3.84 15.51
C GLY A 66 6.40 4.39 15.05
N TRP A 67 6.27 5.72 14.99
CA TRP A 67 5.06 6.38 14.51
C TRP A 67 4.76 6.06 13.04
N LEU A 68 5.77 6.11 12.16
CA LEU A 68 5.61 5.79 10.74
C LEU A 68 5.19 4.32 10.54
N ILE A 69 5.83 3.39 11.26
CA ILE A 69 5.46 1.97 11.23
C ILE A 69 4.00 1.79 11.65
N LEU A 70 3.59 2.41 12.75
CA LEU A 70 2.22 2.32 13.26
C LEU A 70 1.21 2.84 12.24
N VAL A 71 1.45 4.01 11.63
CA VAL A 71 0.55 4.58 10.62
C VAL A 71 0.41 3.64 9.42
N VAL A 72 1.51 3.08 8.91
CA VAL A 72 1.48 2.13 7.79
C VAL A 72 0.70 0.86 8.15
N LEU A 73 0.94 0.29 9.34
CA LEU A 73 0.25 -0.90 9.81
C LEU A 73 -1.25 -0.66 10.03
N VAL A 74 -1.63 0.46 10.65
CA VAL A 74 -3.04 0.78 10.93
C VAL A 74 -3.81 1.02 9.63
N VAL A 75 -3.27 1.84 8.72
CA VAL A 75 -3.93 2.09 7.42
C VAL A 75 -4.05 0.80 6.62
N GLY A 76 -2.99 -0.03 6.60
CA GLY A 76 -3.01 -1.33 5.95
C GLY A 76 -4.04 -2.28 6.58
N ALA A 77 -4.01 -2.44 7.90
CA ALA A 77 -4.93 -3.31 8.63
C ALA A 77 -6.38 -2.89 8.40
N LEU A 78 -6.72 -1.61 8.57
CA LEU A 78 -8.10 -1.14 8.41
C LEU A 78 -8.63 -1.34 6.97
N ASN A 79 -7.76 -1.30 5.97
CA ASN A 79 -8.16 -1.50 4.56
C ASN A 79 -8.30 -2.98 4.18
N PHE A 80 -7.47 -3.87 4.75
CA PHE A 80 -7.36 -5.26 4.31
C PHE A 80 -7.88 -6.29 5.32
N LEU A 81 -8.19 -5.91 6.56
CA LEU A 81 -8.63 -6.84 7.61
C LEU A 81 -9.83 -7.70 7.20
N PRO A 82 -10.91 -7.17 6.58
CA PRO A 82 -12.05 -8.00 6.18
C PRO A 82 -11.66 -9.07 5.15
N ALA A 83 -10.83 -8.71 4.16
CA ALA A 83 -10.38 -9.64 3.12
C ALA A 83 -9.41 -10.69 3.68
N LEU A 84 -8.51 -10.30 4.60
CA LEU A 84 -7.58 -11.22 5.27
C LEU A 84 -8.33 -12.19 6.20
N ALA A 85 -9.34 -11.71 6.91
CA ALA A 85 -10.18 -12.52 7.81
C ALA A 85 -10.86 -13.66 7.05
N LEU A 86 -11.46 -13.35 5.88
CA LEU A 86 -12.20 -14.31 5.07
C LEU A 86 -11.34 -15.19 4.14
N GLY A 87 -10.03 -14.91 4.06
CA GLY A 87 -9.08 -15.71 3.26
C GLY A 87 -8.10 -16.48 4.16
N PRO A 88 -6.86 -16.02 4.29
CA PRO A 88 -5.81 -16.78 4.97
C PRO A 88 -6.06 -16.99 6.47
N VAL A 89 -6.75 -16.08 7.16
CA VAL A 89 -6.99 -16.21 8.60
C VAL A 89 -7.94 -17.37 8.88
N ILE A 90 -9.08 -17.46 8.17
CA ILE A 90 -10.01 -18.57 8.36
C ILE A 90 -9.40 -19.90 7.93
N GLU A 91 -8.64 -19.93 6.82
CA GLU A 91 -7.89 -21.13 6.41
C GLU A 91 -6.95 -21.62 7.52
N HIS A 92 -6.23 -20.71 8.18
CA HIS A 92 -5.34 -21.05 9.27
C HIS A 92 -6.08 -21.61 10.50
N LEU A 93 -7.20 -21.01 10.88
CA LEU A 93 -8.01 -21.48 12.01
C LEU A 93 -8.58 -22.89 11.77
N MET A 94 -9.08 -23.14 10.56
CA MET A 94 -9.57 -24.46 10.17
C MET A 94 -8.46 -25.52 10.20
N MET A 95 -7.25 -25.18 9.74
CA MET A 95 -6.09 -26.08 9.83
C MET A 95 -5.65 -26.34 11.28
N ALA A 96 -5.83 -25.36 12.17
CA ALA A 96 -5.57 -25.49 13.60
C ALA A 96 -6.65 -26.27 14.36
N GLY A 97 -7.76 -26.64 13.69
CA GLY A 97 -8.86 -27.39 14.29
C GLY A 97 -9.77 -26.58 15.22
N VAL A 98 -9.78 -25.25 15.04
CA VAL A 98 -10.69 -24.31 15.74
C VAL A 98 -11.84 -23.93 14.83
#